data_AF-A0AA36HDN6-F1
#
_entry.id   AF-A0AA36HDN6-F1
#
_cell.length_a   1.000
_cell.length_b   1.000
_cell.length_c   1.000
_cell.angle_alpha   90.00
_cell.angle_beta   90.00
_cell.angle_gamma   90.00
#
_symmetry.space_group_name_H-M   'P 1'
#
loop_
_entity.id
_entity.type
_entity.pdbx_description
1 polymer ?
#
loop_
_entity_poly.entity_id
_entity_poly.type
_entity_poly.pdbx_seq_one_letter_code
_entity_poly.pdbx_strand_id
1 'polypeptide(L)'
;MRSLILLVYFSTSASAYDYYGVPLGKLRNASYALDGNVYLVNSTHLQLVDFTMKRLIDRTPLNFVFENSKTQNRSPRILEYRISNEGDWLRAYEKELRDGVNNKRIIVEIPGSASEWDIFGIWSDTEIA
;
A
#
# COMPACT_ATOMS: atom_id res chain seq x y z
N MET A 1 -28.05 10.56 41.48
CA MET A 1 -28.74 11.04 40.26
C MET A 1 -27.86 10.70 39.07
N ARG A 2 -28.43 9.97 38.10
CA ARG A 2 -27.79 9.73 36.79
C ARG A 2 -27.81 11.02 36.00
N SER A 3 -26.79 11.28 35.17
CA SER A 3 -26.98 11.31 33.71
C SER A 3 -25.75 11.72 32.90
N LEU A 4 -25.57 10.90 31.86
CA LEU A 4 -24.96 11.08 30.53
C LEU A 4 -23.51 11.55 30.40
N ILE A 5 -22.64 10.58 30.14
CA ILE A 5 -21.33 10.74 29.49
C ILE A 5 -21.60 10.86 27.99
N LEU A 6 -21.28 12.02 27.40
CA LEU A 6 -21.42 12.27 25.98
C LEU A 6 -20.54 11.28 25.20
N LEU A 7 -21.19 10.39 24.44
CA LEU A 7 -20.52 9.48 23.51
C LEU A 7 -20.77 10.02 22.10
N VAL A 8 -19.78 10.74 21.56
CA VAL A 8 -19.81 11.24 20.19
C VAL A 8 -19.27 10.13 19.29
N TYR A 9 -20.16 9.48 18.54
CA TYR A 9 -19.76 8.63 17.42
C TYR A 9 -19.52 9.51 16.20
N PHE A 10 -18.26 9.65 15.81
CA PHE A 10 -17.93 10.16 14.48
C PHE A 10 -18.17 9.05 13.45
N SER A 11 -19.38 9.00 12.92
CA SER A 11 -19.68 8.24 11.70
C SER A 11 -19.11 9.01 10.51
N THR A 12 -17.79 8.98 10.31
CA THR A 12 -17.23 9.40 9.03
C THR A 12 -17.46 8.26 8.03
N SER A 13 -18.58 8.33 7.33
CA SER A 13 -18.68 7.73 6.00
C SER A 13 -17.66 8.45 5.13
N ALA A 14 -16.43 7.94 5.09
CA ALA A 14 -15.41 8.43 4.19
C ALA A 14 -15.81 7.97 2.78
N SER A 15 -16.51 8.83 2.05
CA SER A 15 -16.50 8.74 0.59
C SER A 15 -15.07 8.97 0.16
N ALA A 16 -14.47 8.03 -0.56
CA ALA A 16 -13.16 8.20 -1.16
C ALA A 16 -13.23 9.33 -2.20
N TYR A 17 -13.11 10.58 -1.76
CA TYR A 17 -12.61 11.62 -2.63
C TYR A 17 -11.20 11.18 -3.01
N ASP A 18 -10.91 11.10 -4.31
CA ASP A 18 -9.58 10.83 -4.87
C ASP A 18 -8.60 11.95 -4.48
N TYR A 19 -8.25 12.05 -3.20
CA TYR A 19 -7.07 12.74 -2.76
C TYR A 19 -5.93 11.75 -2.85
N TYR A 20 -5.34 11.66 -4.03
CA TYR A 20 -3.97 11.21 -4.15
C TYR A 20 -3.14 12.12 -3.24
N GLY A 21 -2.51 11.54 -2.22
CA GLY A 21 -1.74 12.31 -1.24
C GLY A 21 -0.54 13.05 -1.85
N VAL A 22 0.50 13.31 -1.07
CA VAL A 22 1.72 13.94 -1.61
C VAL A 22 2.40 12.97 -2.59
N PRO A 23 2.62 13.34 -3.87
CA PRO A 23 3.29 12.46 -4.82
C PRO A 23 4.75 12.25 -4.39
N LEU A 24 5.16 10.99 -4.23
CA LEU A 24 6.53 10.63 -3.89
C LEU A 24 7.35 10.21 -5.11
N GLY A 25 6.70 9.68 -6.15
CA GLY A 25 7.39 9.28 -7.38
C GLY A 25 6.69 8.15 -8.12
N LYS A 26 7.47 7.38 -8.88
CA LYS A 26 6.99 6.25 -9.67
C LYS A 26 7.83 5.01 -9.41
N LEU A 27 7.17 3.86 -9.31
CA LEU A 27 7.81 2.55 -9.28
C LEU A 27 7.91 2.05 -10.71
N ARG A 28 9.13 1.78 -11.20
CA ARG A 28 9.37 1.35 -12.59
C ARG A 28 10.42 0.26 -12.66
N ASN A 29 10.12 -0.84 -13.35
CA ASN A 29 11.09 -1.86 -13.70
C ASN A 29 10.76 -2.47 -15.07
N ALA A 30 11.69 -2.37 -16.02
CA ALA A 30 11.48 -2.84 -17.39
C ALA A 30 11.43 -4.38 -17.49
N SER A 31 12.28 -5.09 -16.73
CA SER A 31 12.37 -6.57 -16.75
C SER A 31 11.08 -7.25 -16.33
N TYR A 32 10.33 -6.62 -15.41
CA TYR A 32 9.05 -7.11 -14.92
C TYR A 32 7.83 -6.35 -15.47
N ALA A 33 8.06 -5.45 -16.46
CA ALA A 33 7.09 -4.49 -16.98
C ALA A 33 6.20 -3.90 -15.86
N LEU A 34 6.87 -3.48 -14.81
CA LEU A 34 6.26 -2.96 -13.60
C LEU A 34 6.19 -1.44 -13.70
N ASP A 35 5.00 -0.87 -13.53
CA ASP A 35 4.77 0.58 -13.42
C ASP A 35 3.73 0.86 -12.31
N GLY A 36 3.83 2.03 -11.68
CA GLY A 36 2.84 2.53 -10.72
C GLY A 36 3.25 3.87 -10.13
N ASN A 37 2.27 4.71 -9.81
CA ASN A 37 2.50 6.00 -9.15
C ASN A 37 2.42 5.85 -7.64
N VAL A 38 3.32 6.47 -6.88
CA VAL A 38 3.39 6.35 -5.43
C VAL A 38 3.02 7.68 -4.77
N TYR A 39 2.07 7.64 -3.84
CA TYR A 39 1.62 8.80 -3.06
C TYR A 39 1.69 8.51 -1.56
N LEU A 40 1.97 9.55 -0.77
CA LEU A 40 1.91 9.52 0.69
C LEU A 40 0.63 10.18 1.19
N VAL A 41 -0.18 9.43 1.93
CA VAL A 41 -1.45 9.89 2.50
C VAL A 41 -1.34 9.91 4.03
N ASN A 42 -1.68 11.06 4.63
CA ASN A 42 -1.74 11.26 6.08
C ASN A 42 -0.49 10.79 6.85
N SER A 43 0.69 10.86 6.22
CA SER A 43 1.98 10.41 6.75
C SER A 43 2.08 8.94 7.20
N THR A 44 1.03 8.14 7.01
CA THR A 44 0.86 6.80 7.60
C THR A 44 0.45 5.76 6.57
N HIS A 45 0.14 6.19 5.35
CA HIS A 45 -0.30 5.32 4.26
C HIS A 45 0.46 5.65 2.99
N LEU A 46 0.94 4.63 2.29
CA LEU A 46 1.39 4.75 0.91
C LEU A 46 0.31 4.21 -0.02
N GLN A 47 0.07 4.91 -1.11
CA GLN A 47 -0.84 4.45 -2.17
C GLN A 47 -0.04 4.23 -3.45
N LEU A 48 -0.06 3.00 -3.95
CA LEU A 48 0.35 2.68 -5.31
C LEU A 48 -0.89 2.72 -6.20
N VAL A 49 -0.86 3.58 -7.21
CA VAL A 49 -1.96 3.83 -8.15
C VAL A 49 -1.52 3.42 -9.54
N ASP A 50 -2.47 2.93 -10.34
CA ASP A 50 -2.24 2.37 -11.68
C ASP A 50 -1.21 1.23 -11.67
N PHE A 51 -1.09 0.53 -10.53
CA PHE A 51 -0.07 -0.47 -10.33
C PHE A 51 -0.30 -1.66 -11.26
N THR A 52 0.68 -1.88 -12.13
CA THR A 52 0.65 -2.89 -13.18
C THR A 52 1.98 -3.63 -13.20
N MET A 53 1.93 -4.94 -13.40
CA MET A 53 3.10 -5.80 -13.51
C MET A 53 2.81 -6.92 -14.51
N LYS A 54 3.67 -7.04 -15.52
CA LYS A 54 3.61 -8.15 -16.48
C LYS A 54 4.98 -8.82 -16.53
N ARG A 55 5.09 -10.03 -15.99
CA ARG A 55 6.33 -10.81 -16.10
C ARG A 55 6.59 -11.16 -17.56
N LEU A 56 7.69 -10.63 -18.09
CA LEU A 56 8.06 -10.84 -19.49
C LEU A 56 8.90 -12.11 -19.68
N ILE A 57 9.74 -12.47 -18.71
CA ILE A 57 10.78 -13.52 -18.89
C ILE A 57 11.05 -14.33 -17.62
N ASP A 58 11.05 -13.69 -16.44
CA ASP A 58 11.49 -14.29 -15.17
C ASP A 58 10.32 -14.54 -14.20
N ARG A 59 10.26 -15.74 -13.62
CA ARG A 59 9.24 -16.18 -12.64
C ARG A 59 9.67 -15.99 -11.18
N THR A 60 10.82 -15.35 -10.94
CA THR A 60 11.32 -15.11 -9.59
C THR A 60 10.27 -14.34 -8.76
N PRO A 61 9.85 -14.87 -7.60
CA PRO A 61 8.91 -14.22 -6.69
C PRO A 61 9.32 -12.78 -6.40
N LEU A 62 8.37 -11.84 -6.56
CA LEU A 62 8.57 -10.44 -6.18
C LEU A 62 7.75 -10.17 -4.93
N ASN A 63 8.38 -9.58 -3.93
CA ASN A 63 7.78 -9.28 -2.65
C ASN A 63 7.83 -7.78 -2.38
N PHE A 64 6.78 -7.27 -1.74
CA PHE A 64 6.87 -5.95 -1.13
C PHE A 64 7.85 -5.98 0.04
N VAL A 65 8.77 -5.01 0.07
CA VAL A 65 9.76 -4.88 1.13
C VAL A 65 9.71 -3.48 1.73
N PHE A 66 9.81 -3.46 3.05
CA PHE A 66 9.73 -2.27 3.88
C PHE A 66 10.77 -2.39 4.98
N GLU A 67 11.64 -1.39 5.11
CA GLU A 67 12.69 -1.36 6.13
C GLU A 67 12.64 -0.07 6.95
N ASN A 68 12.87 -0.21 8.25
CA ASN A 68 12.91 0.87 9.22
C ASN A 68 14.07 0.61 10.20
N SER A 69 15.07 1.50 10.18
CA SER A 69 16.26 1.45 11.03
C SER A 69 16.00 1.87 12.46
N LYS A 70 14.86 2.53 12.72
CA LYS A 70 14.54 3.16 14.01
C LYS A 70 13.68 2.29 14.91
N THR A 71 13.01 1.25 14.42
CA THR A 71 12.10 0.43 15.24
C THR A 71 11.91 -1.01 14.75
N GLN A 72 11.83 -1.96 15.72
CA GLN A 72 11.26 -3.30 15.55
C GLN A 72 9.72 -3.27 15.37
N ASN A 73 9.22 -2.28 14.61
CA ASN A 73 7.79 -2.05 14.50
C ASN A 73 7.12 -3.09 13.60
N ARG A 74 5.84 -3.32 13.91
CA ARG A 74 4.95 -4.30 13.28
C ARG A 74 5.09 -4.29 11.75
N SER A 75 4.94 -5.46 11.12
CA SER A 75 4.95 -5.56 9.66
C SER A 75 3.87 -4.66 9.04
N PRO A 76 4.19 -3.88 8.00
CA PRO A 76 3.20 -3.12 7.25
C PRO A 76 2.05 -4.01 6.77
N ARG A 77 0.84 -3.44 6.73
CA ARG A 77 -0.32 -4.13 6.18
C ARG A 77 -0.51 -3.69 4.74
N ILE A 78 -0.61 -4.66 3.84
CA ILE A 78 -0.81 -4.42 2.42
C ILE A 78 -2.26 -4.75 2.12
N LEU A 79 -2.96 -3.78 1.54
CA LEU A 79 -4.37 -3.85 1.22
C LEU A 79 -4.58 -3.53 -0.26
N GLU A 80 -5.55 -4.18 -0.87
CA GLU A 80 -6.03 -3.85 -2.21
C GLU A 80 -7.33 -3.07 -2.10
N TYR A 81 -7.37 -1.92 -2.74
CA TYR A 81 -8.58 -1.13 -2.89
C TYR A 81 -9.44 -1.70 -4.02
N ARG A 82 -10.73 -1.88 -3.74
CA ARG A 82 -11.71 -2.40 -4.68
C ARG A 82 -12.91 -1.47 -4.76
N ILE A 83 -13.37 -1.29 -5.99
CA ILE A 83 -14.57 -0.52 -6.32
C ILE A 83 -15.61 -1.52 -6.81
N SER A 84 -16.84 -1.38 -6.32
CA SER A 84 -17.99 -2.15 -6.77
C SER A 84 -19.23 -1.28 -6.79
N ASN A 85 -20.31 -1.77 -7.39
CA ASN A 85 -21.60 -1.07 -7.37
C ASN A 85 -22.18 -0.94 -5.95
N GLU A 86 -21.71 -1.75 -5.00
CA GLU A 86 -22.13 -1.73 -3.59
C GLU A 86 -21.27 -0.78 -2.73
N GLY A 87 -20.26 -0.15 -3.35
CA GLY A 87 -19.33 0.76 -2.70
C GLY A 87 -17.89 0.25 -2.73
N ASP A 88 -17.04 1.07 -2.12
CA ASP A 88 -15.60 0.91 -2.09
C ASP A 88 -15.16 0.18 -0.81
N TRP A 89 -14.18 -0.71 -0.93
CA TRP A 89 -13.73 -1.53 0.20
C TRP A 89 -12.26 -1.96 0.08
N LEU A 90 -11.69 -2.40 1.20
CA LEU A 90 -10.31 -2.84 1.31
C LEU A 90 -10.23 -4.34 1.58
N ARG A 91 -9.39 -5.04 0.82
CA ARG A 91 -9.05 -6.45 1.04
C ARG A 91 -7.62 -6.59 1.50
N ALA A 92 -7.32 -7.55 2.38
CA ALA A 92 -5.94 -7.98 2.58
C ALA A 92 -5.31 -8.42 1.24
N TYR A 93 -4.12 -7.90 0.95
CA TYR A 93 -3.34 -8.27 -0.22
C TYR A 93 -2.17 -9.15 0.18
N GLU A 94 -1.82 -10.10 -0.68
CA GLU A 94 -0.69 -10.98 -0.45
C GLU A 94 0.63 -10.19 -0.57
N LYS A 95 1.62 -10.55 0.24
CA LYS A 95 2.95 -9.93 0.21
C LYS A 95 3.69 -10.26 -1.09
N GLU A 96 3.47 -11.47 -1.60
CA GLU A 96 3.99 -11.92 -2.89
C GLU A 96 3.13 -11.38 -4.03
N LEU A 97 3.79 -10.76 -5.00
CA LEU A 97 3.18 -10.23 -6.21
C LEU A 97 2.94 -11.37 -7.21
N ARG A 98 1.66 -11.67 -7.42
CA ARG A 98 1.21 -12.62 -8.43
C ARG A 98 1.36 -12.06 -9.85
N ASP A 99 1.50 -12.95 -10.82
CA ASP A 99 1.61 -12.60 -12.23
C ASP A 99 0.36 -11.86 -12.74
N GLY A 100 0.58 -10.93 -13.66
CA GLY A 100 -0.51 -10.27 -14.39
C GLY A 100 -1.34 -9.31 -13.53
N VAL A 101 -0.72 -8.68 -12.53
CA VAL A 101 -1.35 -7.55 -11.83
C VAL A 101 -1.59 -6.43 -12.83
N ASN A 102 -2.84 -5.98 -12.94
CA ASN A 102 -3.22 -4.93 -13.88
C ASN A 102 -4.07 -3.88 -13.18
N ASN A 103 -3.63 -2.62 -13.30
CA ASN A 103 -4.35 -1.43 -12.86
C ASN A 103 -4.97 -1.55 -11.46
N LYS A 104 -4.14 -1.90 -10.48
CA LYS A 104 -4.57 -1.99 -9.08
C LYS A 104 -4.25 -0.72 -8.32
N ARG A 105 -5.10 -0.41 -7.35
CA ARG A 105 -4.78 0.53 -6.28
C ARG A 105 -4.41 -0.28 -5.03
N ILE A 106 -3.13 -0.24 -4.67
CA ILE A 106 -2.61 -0.92 -3.48
C ILE A 106 -2.36 0.12 -2.40
N ILE A 107 -2.82 -0.16 -1.18
CA ILE A 107 -2.62 0.67 -0.01
C ILE A 107 -1.68 -0.08 0.92
N VAL A 108 -0.60 0.59 1.33
CA VAL A 108 0.28 0.10 2.38
C VAL A 108 0.05 0.96 3.61
N GLU A 109 -0.46 0.34 4.67
CA GLU A 109 -0.49 0.93 6.00
C GLU A 109 0.89 0.73 6.63
N ILE A 110 1.63 1.82 6.80
CA ILE A 110 2.93 1.80 7.46
C ILE A 110 2.74 2.16 8.94
N PRO A 111 3.25 1.36 9.89
CA PRO A 111 3.24 1.76 11.29
C PRO A 111 4.15 2.96 11.53
N GLY A 112 3.67 3.91 12.34
CA GLY A 112 4.38 5.16 12.61
C GLY A 112 4.28 6.16 11.44
N SER A 113 5.18 7.14 11.42
CA SER A 113 5.25 8.15 10.35
C SER A 113 6.16 7.67 9.20
N ALA A 114 5.84 8.04 7.95
CA ALA A 114 6.68 7.80 6.77
C ALA A 114 8.12 8.32 6.92
N SER A 115 8.33 9.37 7.72
CA SER A 115 9.66 9.91 8.05
C SER A 115 10.53 8.96 8.87
N GLU A 116 9.98 7.86 9.36
CA GLU A 116 10.68 6.85 10.16
C GLU A 116 11.14 5.65 9.32
N TRP A 117 10.71 5.55 8.06
CA TRP A 117 11.03 4.43 7.16
C TRP A 117 12.18 4.78 6.23
N ASP A 118 13.11 3.84 6.06
CA ASP A 118 14.29 4.04 5.22
C ASP A 118 14.09 3.47 3.81
N ILE A 119 13.35 2.37 3.69
CA ILE A 119 13.12 1.69 2.40
C ILE A 119 11.65 1.33 2.24
N PHE A 120 11.14 1.61 1.03
CA PHE A 120 9.88 1.12 0.50
C PHE A 120 10.11 0.67 -0.94
N GLY A 121 9.82 -0.60 -1.25
CA GLY A 121 10.05 -1.12 -2.59
C GLY A 121 9.48 -2.50 -2.86
N ILE A 122 9.87 -3.03 -4.02
CA ILE A 122 9.57 -4.39 -4.47
C ILE A 122 10.89 -5.04 -4.82
N TRP A 123 11.20 -6.18 -4.20
CA TRP A 123 12.42 -6.95 -4.42
C TRP A 123 12.12 -8.38 -4.84
N SER A 124 13.06 -9.01 -5.54
CA SER A 124 13.08 -10.45 -5.69
C SER A 124 13.79 -11.07 -4.49
N ASP A 125 13.18 -12.07 -3.86
CA ASP A 125 13.89 -12.94 -2.91
C ASP A 125 14.76 -13.94 -3.69
N THR A 126 15.73 -13.42 -4.43
CA THR A 126 16.97 -14.16 -4.65
C THR A 126 17.83 -13.79 -3.47
N GLU A 127 18.04 -14.76 -2.57
CA GLU A 127 18.93 -14.64 -1.41
C GLU A 127 20.12 -13.73 -1.74
N ILE A 128 20.25 -12.63 -0.98
CA ILE A 128 21.56 -12.01 -0.83
C ILE A 128 22.41 -13.11 -0.22
N ALA A 129 23.35 -13.61 -1.03
CA ALA A 129 24.31 -14.66 -0.68
C ALA A 129 25.04 -14.39 0.64
#